data_AF-A0A7X5Y4I3-F1
#
_entry.id   AF-A0A7X5Y4I3-F1
#
_cell.length_a   1.000
_cell.length_b   1.000
_cell.length_c   1.000
_cell.angle_alpha   90.00
_cell.angle_beta   90.00
_cell.angle_gamma   90.00
#
_symmetry.space_group_name_H-M   'P 1'
#
loop_
_entity.id
_entity.type
_entity.pdbx_description
1 polymer ?
#
loop_
_entity_poly.entity_id
_entity_poly.type
_entity_poly.pdbx_seq_one_letter_code
_entity_poly.pdbx_strand_id
1 'polypeptide(L)'
;MALVGSAAGAQPAAKDSDALSSLSACVGLRDAARRLACYDSTAGALLKARAAGDVQVVNRREMRDVRRNLFGFALPKLPFFTGDTSQNEADDRLETKIVNWRSLGYGKYRMVVDGGAVWETTEASEAIDPPAAGQPITIRKGALGSYVLRINNQRGVRGRRIS
;
A
#
# COMPACT_ATOMS: atom_id res chain seq x y z
N MET A 1 -3.97 -0.09 48.61
CA MET A 1 -4.27 -0.68 47.29
C MET A 1 -3.25 -0.14 46.29
N ALA A 2 -2.51 -1.03 45.66
CA ALA A 2 -1.34 -0.72 44.84
C ALA A 2 -1.71 -0.10 43.48
N LEU A 3 -0.87 0.84 43.04
CA LEU A 3 -0.88 1.52 41.75
C LEU A 3 -0.55 0.54 40.63
N VAL A 4 -1.35 0.52 39.56
CA VAL A 4 -0.98 -0.15 38.30
C VAL A 4 -0.74 0.93 37.25
N GLY A 5 0.54 1.15 36.93
CA GLY A 5 0.98 2.02 35.85
C GLY A 5 0.89 1.29 34.51
N SER A 6 0.25 1.92 33.53
CA SER A 6 0.23 1.46 32.14
C SER A 6 1.59 1.73 31.49
N ALA A 7 2.28 0.67 31.08
CA ALA A 7 3.46 0.78 30.22
C ALA A 7 3.02 1.22 28.81
N ALA A 8 3.39 2.43 28.41
CA ALA A 8 3.32 2.87 27.02
C ALA A 8 4.45 2.16 26.25
N GLY A 9 4.07 1.31 25.29
CA GLY A 9 5.03 0.67 24.39
C GLY A 9 5.73 1.70 23.51
N ALA A 10 7.02 1.91 23.74
CA ALA A 10 7.88 2.72 22.91
C ALA A 10 8.01 2.09 21.51
N GLN A 11 7.66 2.84 20.48
CA GLN A 11 7.87 2.45 19.09
C GLN A 11 9.37 2.44 18.77
N PRO A 12 9.89 1.39 18.10
CA PRO A 12 11.27 1.36 17.62
C PRO A 12 11.39 2.20 16.34
N ALA A 13 11.16 3.51 16.43
CA ALA A 13 11.40 4.45 15.33
C ALA A 13 12.81 5.06 15.38
N ALA A 14 13.53 4.89 16.50
CA ALA A 14 14.78 5.59 16.77
C ALA A 14 16.04 4.94 16.12
N LYS A 15 15.98 3.66 15.72
CA LYS A 15 17.16 2.96 15.17
C LYS A 15 17.39 3.24 13.68
N ASP A 16 16.34 3.35 12.88
CA ASP A 16 16.45 3.53 11.42
C ASP A 16 16.96 4.94 11.04
N SER A 17 16.52 5.97 11.75
CA SER A 17 16.98 7.36 11.55
C SER A 17 18.47 7.52 11.86
N ASP A 18 18.99 6.72 12.80
CA ASP A 18 20.38 6.77 13.25
C ASP A 18 21.35 6.12 12.25
N ALA A 19 20.90 5.07 11.55
CA ALA A 19 21.69 4.43 10.51
C ALA A 19 21.89 5.32 9.27
N LEU A 20 20.83 6.01 8.83
CA LEU A 20 20.89 6.94 7.69
C LEU A 20 21.64 8.23 8.02
N SER A 21 21.50 8.76 9.24
CA SER A 21 22.27 9.92 9.70
C SER A 21 23.77 9.61 9.73
N SER A 22 24.16 8.43 10.18
CA SER A 22 25.56 7.96 10.20
C SER A 22 26.17 7.91 8.79
N LEU A 23 25.43 7.40 7.79
CA LEU A 23 25.88 7.43 6.40
C LEU A 23 26.06 8.86 5.87
N SER A 24 25.14 9.77 6.22
CA SER A 24 25.22 11.17 5.81
C SER A 24 26.41 11.91 6.42
N ALA A 25 26.81 11.56 7.64
CA ALA A 25 27.98 12.15 8.31
C ALA A 25 29.28 11.79 7.57
N CYS A 26 29.39 10.58 7.00
CA CYS A 26 30.56 10.20 6.20
C CYS A 26 30.75 11.08 4.96
N VAL A 27 29.66 11.59 4.36
CA VAL A 27 29.71 12.47 3.18
C VAL A 27 30.48 13.77 3.48
N GLY A 28 30.40 14.28 4.71
CA GLY A 28 31.05 15.52 5.14
C GLY A 28 32.58 15.42 5.26
N LEU A 29 33.15 14.22 5.21
CA LEU A 29 34.58 14.01 5.34
C LEU A 29 35.31 14.33 4.02
N ARG A 30 36.22 15.32 4.06
CA ARG A 30 37.04 15.73 2.90
C ARG A 30 38.14 14.73 2.59
N ASP A 31 38.77 14.18 3.62
CA ASP A 31 39.84 13.19 3.47
C ASP A 31 39.26 11.85 2.97
N ALA A 32 39.80 11.36 1.86
CA ALA A 32 39.26 10.18 1.18
C ALA A 32 39.44 8.89 2.00
N ALA A 33 40.59 8.73 2.67
CA ALA A 33 40.87 7.54 3.46
C ALA A 33 39.96 7.45 4.70
N ARG A 34 39.76 8.58 5.40
CA ARG A 34 38.82 8.68 6.51
C ARG A 34 37.37 8.48 6.07
N ARG A 35 36.99 9.03 4.91
CA ARG A 35 35.65 8.84 4.36
C ARG A 35 35.37 7.37 4.01
N LEU A 36 36.32 6.69 3.37
CA LEU A 36 36.20 5.27 3.05
C LEU A 36 36.05 4.42 4.32
N ALA A 37 36.92 4.62 5.31
CA ALA A 37 36.84 3.90 6.58
C ALA A 37 35.49 4.14 7.31
N CYS A 38 34.96 5.36 7.24
CA CYS A 38 33.63 5.70 7.77
C CYS A 38 32.52 4.90 7.06
N TYR A 39 32.55 4.83 5.73
CA TYR A 39 31.58 4.06 4.96
C TYR A 39 31.66 2.57 5.26
N ASP A 40 32.86 1.99 5.29
CA ASP A 40 33.03 0.55 5.53
C ASP A 40 32.48 0.13 6.90
N SER A 41 32.76 0.93 7.94
CA SER A 41 32.23 0.71 9.29
C SER A 41 30.70 0.81 9.33
N THR A 42 30.14 1.88 8.76
CA THR A 42 28.70 2.14 8.76
C THR A 42 27.94 1.11 7.94
N ALA A 43 28.47 0.73 6.77
CA ALA A 43 27.92 -0.33 5.92
C ALA A 43 27.94 -1.68 6.66
N GLY A 44 29.03 -2.01 7.35
CA GLY A 44 29.11 -3.21 8.18
C GLY A 44 28.05 -3.26 9.28
N ALA A 45 27.81 -2.14 9.96
CA ALA A 45 26.75 -2.03 10.97
C ALA A 45 25.34 -2.20 10.35
N LEU A 46 25.09 -1.54 9.21
CA LEU A 46 23.81 -1.63 8.51
C LEU A 46 23.51 -3.05 8.00
N LEU A 47 24.52 -3.75 7.46
CA LEU A 47 24.37 -5.14 7.02
C LEU A 47 24.07 -6.08 8.20
N LYS A 48 24.69 -5.87 9.37
CA LYS A 48 24.37 -6.61 10.59
C LYS A 48 22.94 -6.34 11.06
N ALA A 49 22.52 -5.08 11.07
CA ALA A 49 21.16 -4.70 11.45
C ALA A 49 20.12 -5.30 10.49
N ARG A 50 20.40 -5.32 9.18
CA ARG A 50 19.57 -6.01 8.19
C ARG A 50 19.50 -7.51 8.44
N ALA A 51 20.64 -8.15 8.72
CA ALA A 51 20.69 -9.58 9.03
C ALA A 51 19.93 -9.94 10.32
N ALA A 52 19.93 -9.04 11.30
CA ALA A 52 19.16 -9.18 12.54
C ALA A 52 17.66 -8.86 12.36
N GLY A 53 17.24 -8.29 11.22
CA GLY A 53 15.87 -7.86 10.98
C GLY A 53 15.50 -6.51 11.60
N ASP A 54 16.47 -5.78 12.15
CA ASP A 54 16.27 -4.45 12.73
C ASP A 54 16.04 -3.37 11.65
N VAL A 55 16.54 -3.57 10.42
CA VAL A 55 16.41 -2.63 9.30
C VAL A 55 15.94 -3.38 8.04
N GLN A 56 14.93 -2.85 7.36
CA GLN A 56 14.46 -3.39 6.09
C GLN A 56 14.41 -2.31 5.00
N VAL A 57 15.06 -2.60 3.87
CA VAL A 57 15.03 -1.73 2.69
C VAL A 57 13.83 -2.10 1.85
N VAL A 58 12.95 -1.13 1.62
CA VAL A 58 11.71 -1.32 0.88
C VAL A 58 11.73 -0.54 -0.42
N ASN A 59 11.42 -1.20 -1.54
CA ASN A 59 11.34 -0.55 -2.85
C ASN A 59 9.95 0.08 -3.07
N ARG A 60 9.90 1.34 -3.50
CA ARG A 60 8.63 2.04 -3.76
C ARG A 60 7.77 1.39 -4.86
N ARG A 61 8.38 0.71 -5.86
CA ARG A 61 7.64 -0.02 -6.90
C ARG A 61 6.94 -1.24 -6.31
N GLU A 62 7.67 -2.06 -5.58
CA GLU A 62 7.14 -3.24 -4.89
C GLU A 62 6.01 -2.86 -3.92
N MET A 63 6.15 -1.76 -3.18
CA MET A 63 5.09 -1.23 -2.31
C MET A 63 3.84 -0.78 -3.06
N ARG A 64 3.97 -0.29 -4.30
CA ARG A 64 2.81 0.03 -5.13
C ARG A 64 2.10 -1.23 -5.59
N ASP A 65 2.83 -2.26 -5.99
CA ASP A 65 2.23 -3.53 -6.43
C ASP A 65 1.53 -4.25 -5.27
N VAL A 66 2.17 -4.28 -4.09
CA VAL A 66 1.55 -4.80 -2.86
C VAL A 66 0.28 -4.00 -2.51
N ARG A 67 0.33 -2.66 -2.52
CA ARG A 67 -0.87 -1.84 -2.29
C ARG A 67 -1.95 -2.06 -3.33
N ARG A 68 -1.59 -2.18 -4.61
CA ARG A 68 -2.53 -2.48 -5.73
C ARG A 68 -3.26 -3.80 -5.48
N ASN A 69 -2.52 -4.85 -5.10
CA ASN A 69 -3.08 -6.16 -4.81
C ASN A 69 -3.92 -6.19 -3.53
N LEU A 70 -3.60 -5.32 -2.55
CA LEU A 70 -4.30 -5.23 -1.28
C LEU A 70 -5.43 -4.17 -1.27
N PHE A 71 -5.61 -3.41 -2.34
CA PHE A 71 -6.65 -2.38 -2.43
C PHE A 71 -8.05 -2.99 -2.24
N GLY A 72 -8.83 -2.47 -1.29
CA GLY A 72 -10.12 -3.05 -0.93
C GLY A 72 -10.09 -3.93 0.33
N PHE A 73 -8.92 -4.24 0.89
CA PHE A 73 -8.79 -4.79 2.24
C PHE A 73 -8.58 -3.69 3.28
N ALA A 74 -9.09 -3.89 4.50
CA ALA A 74 -8.75 -3.06 5.65
C ALA A 74 -7.34 -3.45 6.12
N LEU A 75 -6.32 -2.72 5.66
CA LEU A 75 -4.95 -2.95 6.13
C LEU A 75 -4.76 -2.39 7.55
N PRO A 76 -4.04 -3.11 8.44
CA PRO A 76 -3.55 -2.53 9.68
C PRO A 76 -2.72 -1.29 9.35
N LYS A 77 -2.91 -0.19 10.10
CA LYS A 77 -2.11 1.03 9.94
C LYS A 77 -0.67 0.74 10.37
N LEU A 78 0.14 0.41 9.39
CA LEU A 78 1.56 0.14 9.55
C LEU A 78 2.35 1.39 9.12
N PRO A 79 3.31 1.88 9.92
CA PRO A 79 3.96 3.18 9.72
C PRO A 79 4.72 3.30 8.38
N PHE A 80 5.11 2.18 7.79
CA PHE A 80 5.77 2.11 6.47
C PHE A 80 4.82 2.19 5.29
N PHE A 81 3.50 2.02 5.50
CA PHE A 81 2.48 2.22 4.48
C PHE A 81 1.87 3.63 4.51
N THR A 82 2.12 4.42 5.55
CA THR A 82 1.57 5.78 5.74
C THR A 82 2.48 6.90 5.21
N GLY A 83 3.43 6.58 4.32
CA GLY A 83 4.35 7.57 3.75
C GLY A 83 3.63 8.60 2.87
N ASP A 84 3.60 9.84 3.34
CA ASP A 84 3.16 11.07 2.68
C ASP A 84 1.67 11.16 2.30
N THR A 85 0.88 11.64 3.26
CA THR A 85 -0.54 12.01 3.15
C THR A 85 -0.85 13.12 2.12
N SER A 86 0.13 13.67 1.40
CA SER A 86 -0.15 14.57 0.26
C SER A 86 -0.51 13.82 -1.04
N GLN A 87 -0.34 12.48 -1.08
CA GLN A 87 -0.67 11.60 -2.21
C GLN A 87 -2.01 10.84 -2.07
N ASN A 88 -2.90 11.27 -1.18
CA ASN A 88 -4.14 10.57 -0.84
C ASN A 88 -5.04 10.23 -2.07
N GLU A 89 -5.05 11.05 -3.12
CA GLU A 89 -5.88 10.77 -4.30
C GLU A 89 -5.41 9.57 -5.14
N ALA A 90 -4.09 9.31 -5.18
CA ALA A 90 -3.53 8.17 -5.89
C ALA A 90 -3.66 6.87 -5.08
N ASP A 91 -3.65 6.97 -3.74
CA ASP A 91 -3.80 5.82 -2.85
C ASP A 91 -5.26 5.37 -2.69
N ASP A 92 -6.22 6.26 -2.98
CA ASP A 92 -7.67 5.99 -2.95
C ASP A 92 -8.26 5.52 -4.30
N ARG A 93 -7.41 5.27 -5.30
CA ARG A 93 -7.83 4.86 -6.64
C ARG A 93 -6.98 3.71 -7.21
N LEU A 94 -7.66 2.64 -7.61
CA LEU A 94 -7.09 1.51 -8.34
C LEU A 94 -7.56 1.56 -9.81
N GLU A 95 -6.61 1.57 -10.75
CA GLU A 95 -6.87 1.36 -12.17
C GLU A 95 -6.36 -0.01 -12.58
N THR A 96 -7.23 -0.82 -13.19
CA THR A 96 -6.91 -2.20 -13.58
C THR A 96 -7.81 -2.65 -14.72
N LYS A 97 -7.76 -3.94 -15.09
CA LYS A 97 -8.61 -4.54 -16.14
C LYS A 97 -9.46 -5.67 -15.56
N ILE A 98 -10.62 -5.88 -16.15
CA ILE A 98 -11.47 -7.04 -15.84
C ILE A 98 -10.88 -8.27 -16.53
N VAL A 99 -10.63 -9.34 -15.78
CA VAL A 99 -10.14 -10.63 -16.30
C VAL A 99 -11.30 -11.60 -16.50
N ASN A 100 -12.26 -11.59 -15.57
CA ASN A 100 -13.46 -12.43 -15.65
C ASN A 100 -14.65 -11.70 -15.02
N TRP A 101 -15.87 -12.06 -15.39
CA TRP A 101 -17.08 -11.52 -14.77
C TRP A 101 -18.23 -12.51 -14.83
N ARG A 102 -19.25 -12.28 -14.00
CA ARG A 102 -20.52 -13.00 -14.03
C ARG A 102 -21.66 -12.09 -13.58
N SER A 103 -22.84 -12.31 -14.15
CA SER A 103 -24.08 -11.77 -13.60
C SER A 103 -24.47 -12.50 -12.32
N LEU A 104 -24.98 -11.76 -11.34
CA LEU A 104 -25.58 -12.30 -10.11
C LEU A 104 -27.11 -12.21 -10.14
N GLY A 105 -27.70 -11.75 -11.24
CA GLY A 105 -29.12 -11.40 -11.31
C GLY A 105 -29.41 -10.00 -10.74
N TYR A 106 -30.63 -9.50 -10.96
CA TYR A 106 -31.09 -8.17 -10.49
C TYR A 106 -30.16 -7.01 -10.87
N GLY A 107 -29.55 -7.09 -12.06
CA GLY A 107 -28.61 -6.08 -12.55
C GLY A 107 -27.31 -5.99 -11.76
N LYS A 108 -26.93 -7.00 -10.97
CA LYS A 108 -25.66 -7.03 -10.21
C LYS A 108 -24.60 -7.88 -10.89
N TYR A 109 -23.34 -7.47 -10.73
CA TYR A 109 -22.21 -8.11 -11.34
C TYR A 109 -21.14 -8.46 -10.32
N ARG A 110 -20.48 -9.60 -10.54
CA ARG A 110 -19.22 -9.95 -9.88
C ARG A 110 -18.11 -10.00 -10.91
N MET A 111 -16.99 -9.36 -10.62
CA MET A 111 -15.86 -9.19 -11.52
C MET A 111 -14.57 -9.64 -10.83
N VAL A 112 -13.74 -10.37 -11.55
CA VAL A 112 -12.35 -10.64 -11.19
C VAL A 112 -11.50 -9.64 -11.96
N VAL A 113 -10.66 -8.89 -11.26
CA VAL A 113 -9.74 -7.94 -11.89
C VAL A 113 -8.34 -8.50 -12.01
N ASP A 114 -7.53 -7.89 -12.86
CA ASP A 114 -6.09 -8.16 -12.94
C ASP A 114 -5.44 -7.89 -11.56
N GLY A 115 -4.63 -8.85 -11.10
CA GLY A 115 -4.22 -9.01 -9.70
C GLY A 115 -5.07 -9.97 -8.85
N GLY A 116 -6.14 -10.54 -9.42
CA GLY A 116 -6.93 -11.62 -8.81
C GLY A 116 -8.01 -11.19 -7.82
N ALA A 117 -8.09 -9.90 -7.48
CA ALA A 117 -9.13 -9.38 -6.59
C ALA A 117 -10.54 -9.54 -7.18
N VAL A 118 -11.52 -9.84 -6.33
CA VAL A 118 -12.92 -10.04 -6.72
C VAL A 118 -13.79 -8.93 -6.17
N TRP A 119 -14.50 -8.27 -7.07
CA TRP A 119 -15.37 -7.14 -6.77
C TRP A 119 -16.82 -7.45 -7.13
N GLU A 120 -17.75 -6.95 -6.33
CA GLU A 120 -19.18 -7.14 -6.53
C GLU A 120 -19.90 -5.80 -6.45
N THR A 121 -20.81 -5.55 -7.38
CA THR A 121 -21.68 -4.37 -7.31
C THR A 121 -22.71 -4.57 -6.19
N THR A 122 -22.88 -3.55 -5.35
CA THR A 122 -23.81 -3.61 -4.22
C THR A 122 -25.23 -3.17 -4.59
N GLU A 123 -25.35 -2.40 -5.67
CA GLU A 123 -26.60 -1.85 -6.21
C GLU A 123 -26.84 -2.33 -7.65
N ALA A 124 -28.09 -2.20 -8.10
CA ALA A 124 -28.46 -2.52 -9.48
C ALA A 124 -27.69 -1.61 -10.46
N SER A 125 -27.09 -2.23 -11.45
CA SER A 125 -26.19 -1.60 -12.43
C SER A 125 -26.83 -1.58 -13.83
N GLU A 126 -28.16 -1.40 -13.89
CA GLU A 126 -28.94 -1.40 -15.15
C GLU A 126 -28.63 -0.20 -16.05
N ALA A 127 -28.11 0.89 -15.47
CA ALA A 127 -27.71 2.10 -16.17
C ALA A 127 -26.31 2.00 -16.83
N ILE A 128 -25.68 0.82 -16.82
CA ILE A 128 -24.42 0.55 -17.50
C ILE A 128 -24.54 -0.74 -18.32
N ASP A 129 -23.78 -0.80 -19.41
CA ASP A 129 -23.63 -2.03 -20.17
C ASP A 129 -22.96 -3.11 -19.30
N PRO A 130 -23.32 -4.39 -19.49
CA PRO A 130 -22.65 -5.49 -18.79
C PRO A 130 -21.13 -5.44 -18.96
N PRO A 131 -20.35 -5.75 -17.90
CA PRO A 131 -18.90 -5.80 -17.98
C PRO A 131 -18.45 -6.86 -18.98
N ALA A 132 -17.24 -6.68 -19.54
CA ALA A 132 -16.59 -7.69 -20.36
C ALA A 132 -15.12 -7.84 -19.97
N ALA A 133 -14.55 -9.02 -20.24
CA ALA A 133 -13.12 -9.26 -20.04
C ALA A 133 -12.29 -8.33 -20.95
N GLY A 134 -11.15 -7.88 -20.44
CA GLY A 134 -10.26 -6.92 -21.10
C GLY A 134 -10.63 -5.45 -20.90
N GLN A 135 -11.87 -5.13 -20.47
CA GLN A 135 -12.28 -3.74 -20.24
C GLN A 135 -11.53 -3.11 -19.06
N PRO A 136 -11.18 -1.81 -19.14
CA PRO A 136 -10.61 -1.10 -18.02
C PRO A 136 -11.65 -0.89 -16.92
N ILE A 137 -11.22 -0.96 -15.68
CA ILE A 137 -12.04 -0.65 -14.51
C ILE A 137 -11.25 0.25 -13.54
N THR A 138 -11.90 1.32 -13.11
CA THR A 138 -11.37 2.24 -12.10
C THR A 138 -12.18 2.10 -10.83
N ILE A 139 -11.51 1.80 -9.73
CA ILE A 139 -12.10 1.55 -8.41
C ILE A 139 -11.64 2.68 -7.50
N ARG A 140 -12.58 3.48 -7.01
CA ARG A 140 -12.28 4.57 -6.06
C ARG A 140 -12.87 4.27 -4.70
N LYS A 141 -12.13 4.62 -3.65
CA LYS A 141 -12.64 4.62 -2.28
C LYS A 141 -13.76 5.68 -2.16
N GLY A 142 -14.88 5.26 -1.61
CA GLY A 142 -16.02 6.10 -1.27
C GLY A 142 -16.08 6.38 0.23
N ALA A 143 -17.17 6.99 0.67
CA ALA A 143 -17.42 7.22 2.09
C ALA A 143 -17.70 5.89 2.83
N LEU A 144 -17.35 5.84 4.12
CA LEU A 144 -17.73 4.76 5.05
C LEU A 144 -17.36 3.33 4.56
N GLY A 145 -16.22 3.18 3.89
CA GLY A 145 -15.74 1.87 3.42
C GLY A 145 -16.44 1.34 2.17
N SER A 146 -17.28 2.14 1.51
CA SER A 146 -17.82 1.83 0.19
C SER A 146 -16.79 2.09 -0.91
N TYR A 147 -16.98 1.47 -2.08
CA TYR A 147 -16.16 1.74 -3.27
C TYR A 147 -17.07 2.09 -4.46
N VAL A 148 -16.55 2.91 -5.37
CA VAL A 148 -17.21 3.24 -6.64
C VAL A 148 -16.41 2.58 -7.77
N LEU A 149 -17.09 1.71 -8.52
CA LEU A 149 -16.55 1.01 -9.67
C LEU A 149 -16.98 1.73 -10.94
N ARG A 150 -16.03 2.16 -11.77
CA ARG A 150 -16.28 2.67 -13.13
C ARG A 150 -15.74 1.68 -14.14
N ILE A 151 -16.63 1.01 -14.85
CA ILE A 151 -16.29 -0.01 -15.85
C ILE A 151 -16.32 0.65 -17.23
N ASN A 152 -15.23 0.51 -18.00
CA ASN A 152 -15.11 1.07 -19.35
C ASN A 152 -15.49 2.56 -19.44
N ASN A 153 -15.10 3.34 -18.42
CA ASN A 153 -15.43 4.77 -18.29
C ASN A 153 -16.93 5.12 -18.26
N GLN A 154 -17.80 4.13 -18.01
CA GLN A 154 -19.24 4.33 -17.83
C GLN A 154 -19.55 4.95 -16.46
N ARG A 155 -20.85 5.13 -16.18
CA ARG A 155 -21.35 5.61 -14.89
C ARG A 155 -20.80 4.76 -13.74
N GLY A 156 -20.41 5.42 -12.65
CA GLY A 156 -19.93 4.74 -11.46
C GLY A 156 -21.06 4.00 -10.74
N VAL A 157 -20.79 2.76 -10.32
CA VAL A 157 -21.71 1.94 -9.51
C VAL A 157 -21.05 1.59 -8.17
N ARG A 158 -21.83 1.54 -7.09
CA ARG A 158 -21.29 1.14 -5.80
C ARG A 158 -20.89 -0.34 -5.81
N GLY A 159 -19.77 -0.64 -5.18
CA GLY A 159 -19.27 -1.99 -5.04
C GLY A 159 -18.49 -2.23 -3.76
N ARG A 160 -18.19 -3.50 -3.53
CA ARG A 160 -17.37 -3.99 -2.43
C ARG A 160 -16.42 -5.06 -2.93
N ARG A 161 -15.27 -5.19 -2.29
CA ARG A 161 -14.36 -6.30 -2.49
C ARG A 161 -14.88 -7.52 -1.72
N ILE A 162 -14.77 -8.69 -2.32
CA ILE A 162 -15.18 -9.99 -1.75
C ILE A 162 -13.95 -10.83 -1.37
N SER A 163 -12.88 -10.75 -2.19
CA SER A 163 -11.57 -11.40 -1.97
C SER A 163 -10.46 -10.68 -2.72
#